data_AF-A0A2V9U7K2-F1
#
_entry.id   AF-A0A2V9U7K2-F1
#
_cell.length_a   1.000
_cell.length_b   1.000
_cell.length_c   1.000
_cell.angle_alpha   90.00
_cell.angle_beta   90.00
_cell.angle_gamma   90.00
#
_symmetry.space_group_name_H-M   'P 1'
#
loop_
_entity.id
_entity.type
_entity.pdbx_description
1 polymer ?
#
loop_
_entity_poly.entity_id
_entity_poly.type
_entity_poly.pdbx_seq_one_letter_code
_entity_poly.pdbx_strand_id
1 'polypeptide(L)'
;MSFHSHKRTAKLKRKGNPMRLICAWALLTIAVASMHAQENSMPESTATRPQLSWMDASSTKLDRELIGKYGEAQRARLERGLHQVAEFWRPEDGDAAAFEEFVRANFAGDQATLNTMFNRFELLLEQLGGHMHEINREFRQQMDLDLGPVLPFDEMFGGYDPSAHIIDDFFQNKLAFAAL
;
A
#
# COMPACT_ATOMS: atom_id res chain seq x y z
N MET A 1 -56.58 -20.46 -38.54
CA MET A 1 -57.87 -20.12 -37.91
C MET A 1 -57.58 -19.26 -36.69
N SER A 2 -58.07 -18.02 -36.74
CA SER A 2 -57.95 -17.00 -35.70
C SER A 2 -59.09 -17.15 -34.71
N PHE A 3 -58.84 -16.98 -33.40
CA PHE A 3 -59.83 -16.44 -32.47
C PHE A 3 -59.12 -15.72 -31.31
N HIS A 4 -59.35 -14.41 -31.25
CA HIS A 4 -59.02 -13.51 -30.16
C HIS A 4 -59.96 -13.72 -28.96
N SER A 5 -59.47 -13.50 -27.75
CA SER A 5 -60.29 -12.93 -26.67
C SER A 5 -59.43 -12.12 -25.70
N HIS A 6 -59.64 -10.80 -25.72
CA HIS A 6 -59.16 -9.79 -24.77
C HIS A 6 -59.88 -9.92 -23.43
N LYS A 7 -59.18 -9.71 -22.30
CA LYS A 7 -59.69 -8.85 -21.21
C LYS A 7 -58.55 -8.05 -20.54
N ARG A 8 -58.95 -6.89 -20.03
CA ARG A 8 -58.18 -5.66 -19.80
C ARG A 8 -57.63 -5.53 -18.37
N THR A 9 -56.45 -4.92 -18.31
CA THR A 9 -55.93 -3.90 -17.37
C THR A 9 -56.53 -3.71 -15.97
N ALA A 10 -55.64 -3.64 -14.95
CA ALA A 10 -55.61 -2.51 -14.00
C ALA A 10 -54.24 -2.40 -13.30
N LYS A 11 -53.48 -1.33 -13.61
CA LYS A 11 -52.35 -0.84 -12.83
C LYS A 11 -52.89 0.05 -11.71
N LEU A 12 -52.58 -0.25 -10.45
CA LEU A 12 -52.86 0.68 -9.35
C LEU A 12 -51.55 1.33 -8.88
N LYS A 13 -51.46 2.64 -9.13
CA LYS A 13 -50.36 3.54 -8.77
C LYS A 13 -50.76 4.25 -7.47
N ARG A 14 -49.99 4.12 -6.39
CA ARG A 14 -50.23 4.89 -5.15
C ARG A 14 -49.16 5.98 -5.00
N LYS A 15 -49.60 7.23 -5.16
CA LYS A 15 -48.90 8.48 -4.84
C LYS A 15 -48.89 8.69 -3.31
N GLY A 16 -47.83 9.33 -2.79
CA GLY A 16 -47.53 9.42 -1.36
C GLY A 16 -48.04 10.64 -0.58
N ASN A 17 -47.78 10.55 0.75
CA ASN A 17 -47.60 11.54 1.84
C ASN A 17 -48.66 12.65 2.06
N PRO A 18 -48.80 13.30 3.26
CA PRO A 18 -47.84 13.41 4.38
C PRO A 18 -48.41 13.40 5.84
N MET A 19 -47.51 13.19 6.82
CA MET A 19 -47.39 13.78 8.18
C MET A 19 -48.59 13.93 9.18
N ARG A 20 -48.28 13.48 10.41
CA ARG A 20 -48.75 13.91 11.77
C ARG A 20 -50.03 13.27 12.31
N LEU A 21 -49.91 12.50 13.40
CA LEU A 21 -50.37 12.90 14.74
C LEU A 21 -49.92 11.90 15.83
N ILE A 22 -49.68 12.46 17.01
CA ILE A 22 -48.97 11.97 18.21
C ILE A 22 -49.93 11.19 19.12
N CYS A 23 -49.45 10.14 19.81
CA CYS A 23 -49.89 9.79 21.17
C CYS A 23 -48.85 8.90 21.87
N ALA A 24 -48.36 9.38 23.01
CA ALA A 24 -47.29 8.80 23.84
C ALA A 24 -47.85 7.88 24.93
N TRP A 25 -47.18 6.76 25.25
CA TRP A 25 -47.23 6.11 26.58
C TRP A 25 -45.90 5.39 26.91
N ALA A 26 -45.20 5.99 27.88
CA ALA A 26 -44.31 5.47 28.94
C ALA A 26 -43.40 4.23 28.75
N LEU A 27 -42.10 4.51 28.75
CA LEU A 27 -41.04 4.01 29.66
C LEU A 27 -40.84 2.50 29.87
N LEU A 28 -39.79 1.97 29.24
CA LEU A 28 -38.87 1.03 29.88
C LEU A 28 -37.44 1.38 29.45
N THR A 29 -36.73 2.14 30.27
CA THR A 29 -35.33 2.53 30.07
C THR A 29 -34.41 1.40 30.51
N ILE A 30 -33.91 0.61 29.55
CA ILE A 30 -32.65 -0.12 29.73
C ILE A 30 -31.56 0.81 29.20
N ALA A 31 -30.79 1.35 30.14
CA ALA A 31 -29.57 2.09 29.86
C ALA A 31 -28.57 1.14 29.19
N VAL A 32 -28.57 1.09 27.86
CA VAL A 32 -27.42 0.60 27.11
C VAL A 32 -26.36 1.69 27.25
N ALA A 33 -25.43 1.47 28.16
CA ALA A 33 -24.24 2.29 28.31
C ALA A 33 -23.58 2.39 26.93
N SER A 34 -23.58 3.59 26.37
CA SER A 34 -22.72 3.95 25.26
C SER A 34 -21.29 3.68 25.70
N MET A 35 -20.75 2.53 25.32
CA MET A 35 -19.31 2.35 25.23
C MET A 35 -18.84 3.35 24.18
N HIS A 36 -18.43 4.53 24.64
CA HIS A 36 -17.53 5.37 23.90
C HIS A 36 -16.25 4.56 23.77
N ALA A 37 -16.14 3.81 22.67
CA ALA A 37 -14.84 3.49 22.10
C ALA A 37 -14.17 4.84 21.90
N GLN A 38 -13.27 5.18 22.81
CA GLN A 38 -12.38 6.30 22.63
C GLN A 38 -11.49 5.92 21.46
N GLU A 39 -11.88 6.36 20.26
CA GLU A 39 -10.96 6.56 19.16
C GLU A 39 -9.86 7.48 19.70
N ASN A 40 -8.80 6.89 20.23
CA ASN A 40 -7.52 7.56 20.28
C ASN A 40 -7.13 7.76 18.81
N SER A 41 -7.62 8.84 18.23
CA SER A 41 -7.05 9.42 17.02
C SER A 41 -5.59 9.67 17.34
N MET A 42 -4.72 8.77 16.88
CA MET A 42 -3.30 9.07 16.76
C MET A 42 -3.20 10.45 16.11
N PRO A 43 -2.39 11.37 16.64
CA PRO A 43 -2.18 12.64 15.96
C PRO A 43 -1.71 12.31 14.55
N GLU A 44 -2.51 12.71 13.56
CA GLU A 44 -2.09 12.76 12.17
C GLU A 44 -0.81 13.60 12.17
N SER A 45 0.33 12.93 11.97
CA SER A 45 1.62 13.61 11.89
C SER A 45 1.60 14.40 10.59
N THR A 46 1.06 15.62 10.64
CA THR A 46 1.26 16.66 9.63
C THR A 46 2.67 17.20 9.76
N ALA A 47 3.67 16.31 9.66
CA ALA A 47 5.00 16.72 9.28
C ALA A 47 4.88 17.14 7.81
N THR A 48 4.77 18.45 7.56
CA THR A 48 4.95 19.04 6.24
C THR A 48 6.28 18.53 5.70
N ARG A 49 6.24 17.54 4.79
CA ARG A 49 7.45 17.01 4.17
C ARG A 49 8.15 18.16 3.44
N PRO A 50 9.49 18.24 3.48
CA PRO A 50 10.20 19.22 2.67
C PRO A 50 9.81 19.04 1.21
N GLN A 51 9.10 20.00 0.64
CA GLN A 51 8.73 19.94 -0.77
C GLN A 51 9.97 20.23 -1.60
N LEU A 52 10.48 19.21 -2.28
CA LEU A 52 11.62 19.31 -3.18
C LEU A 52 11.20 20.15 -4.40
N SER A 53 11.63 21.41 -4.44
CA SER A 53 11.16 22.41 -5.43
C SER A 53 11.41 22.05 -6.90
N TRP A 54 12.30 21.08 -7.15
CA TRP A 54 12.65 20.60 -8.48
C TRP A 54 11.82 19.38 -8.94
N MET A 55 11.10 18.71 -8.04
CA MET A 55 10.49 17.40 -8.29
C MET A 55 9.47 17.42 -9.44
N ASP A 56 8.58 18.41 -9.47
CA ASP A 56 7.56 18.54 -10.52
C ASP A 56 8.18 18.79 -11.90
N ALA A 57 9.24 19.61 -11.93
CA ALA A 57 9.95 19.94 -13.16
C ALA A 57 10.69 18.72 -13.73
N SER A 58 11.40 17.97 -12.87
CA SER A 58 12.09 16.74 -13.26
C SER A 58 11.11 15.64 -13.68
N SER A 59 9.99 15.46 -12.97
CA SER A 59 8.95 14.49 -13.33
C SER A 59 8.31 14.80 -14.70
N THR A 60 7.99 16.07 -14.96
CA THR A 60 7.45 16.51 -16.27
C THR A 60 8.45 16.29 -17.40
N LYS A 61 9.74 16.51 -17.13
CA LYS A 61 10.83 16.27 -18.09
C LYS A 61 10.95 14.77 -18.41
N LEU A 62 10.98 13.92 -17.38
CA LEU A 62 11.09 12.47 -17.51
C LEU A 62 9.89 11.86 -18.22
N ASP A 63 8.67 12.33 -17.92
CA ASP A 63 7.46 11.88 -18.62
C ASP A 63 7.60 12.07 -20.14
N ARG A 64 7.91 13.30 -20.57
CA ARG A 64 8.09 13.60 -21.99
C ARG A 64 9.20 12.77 -22.63
N GLU A 65 10.33 12.65 -21.96
CA GLU A 65 11.51 11.93 -22.45
C GLU A 65 11.22 10.44 -22.63
N LEU A 66 10.71 9.78 -21.60
CA LEU A 66 10.54 8.33 -21.57
C LEU A 66 9.31 7.90 -22.38
N ILE A 67 8.28 8.73 -22.50
CA ILE A 67 7.18 8.48 -23.45
C ILE A 67 7.65 8.60 -24.89
N GLY A 68 8.50 9.60 -25.19
CA GLY A 68 9.13 9.68 -26.51
C GLY A 68 9.95 8.43 -26.84
N LYS A 69 10.58 7.80 -25.83
CA LYS A 69 11.41 6.61 -25.99
C LYS A 69 10.64 5.30 -26.06
N TYR A 70 9.65 5.09 -25.19
CA TYR A 70 8.96 3.80 -25.00
C TYR A 70 7.51 3.78 -25.49
N GLY A 71 6.97 4.94 -25.87
CA GLY A 71 5.64 5.10 -26.46
C GLY A 71 4.52 5.36 -25.46
N GLU A 72 3.43 5.90 -25.97
CA GLU A 72 2.26 6.37 -25.21
C GLU A 72 1.60 5.29 -24.35
N ALA A 73 1.71 4.01 -24.75
CA ALA A 73 1.20 2.88 -23.98
C ALA A 73 1.82 2.77 -22.57
N GLN A 74 2.99 3.38 -22.34
CA GLN A 74 3.67 3.34 -21.04
C GLN A 74 3.26 4.47 -20.09
N ARG A 75 2.51 5.49 -20.55
CA ARG A 75 2.17 6.71 -19.78
C ARG A 75 1.64 6.42 -18.39
N ALA A 76 0.59 5.62 -18.30
CA ALA A 76 -0.06 5.34 -17.02
C ALA A 76 0.88 4.65 -16.01
N ARG A 77 1.84 3.81 -16.47
CA ARG A 77 2.82 3.20 -15.56
C ARG A 77 3.89 4.20 -15.16
N LEU A 78 4.39 4.98 -16.10
CA LEU A 78 5.41 5.98 -15.84
C LEU A 78 4.92 7.05 -14.87
N GLU A 79 3.73 7.62 -15.09
CA GLU A 79 3.16 8.66 -14.22
C GLU A 79 2.97 8.15 -12.78
N ARG A 80 2.47 6.91 -12.64
CA ARG A 80 2.31 6.28 -11.34
C ARG A 80 3.64 6.04 -10.64
N GLY A 81 4.64 5.49 -11.34
CA GLY A 81 5.96 5.24 -10.77
C GLY A 81 6.65 6.55 -10.37
N LEU A 82 6.60 7.58 -11.23
CA LEU A 82 7.13 8.92 -10.91
C LEU A 82 6.48 9.51 -9.67
N HIS A 83 5.15 9.42 -9.56
CA HIS A 83 4.43 9.86 -8.36
C HIS A 83 4.89 9.12 -7.11
N GLN A 84 4.96 7.78 -7.16
CA GLN A 84 5.36 6.97 -6.02
C GLN A 84 6.81 7.24 -5.60
N VAL A 85 7.75 7.28 -6.54
CA VAL A 85 9.15 7.63 -6.23
C VAL A 85 9.22 9.05 -5.63
N ALA A 86 8.49 10.02 -6.19
CA ALA A 86 8.46 11.38 -5.66
C ALA A 86 7.90 11.47 -4.22
N GLU A 87 6.91 10.65 -3.85
CA GLU A 87 6.37 10.62 -2.49
C GLU A 87 7.39 10.13 -1.46
N PHE A 88 8.25 9.19 -1.85
CA PHE A 88 9.23 8.58 -0.96
C PHE A 88 10.62 9.22 -1.02
N TRP A 89 10.96 9.97 -2.08
CA TRP A 89 12.26 10.62 -2.22
C TRP A 89 12.49 11.67 -1.11
N ARG A 90 13.71 11.69 -0.58
CA ARG A 90 14.16 12.59 0.49
C ARG A 90 15.45 13.31 0.07
N PRO A 91 15.82 14.41 0.74
CA PRO A 91 17.07 15.11 0.46
C PRO A 91 18.32 14.21 0.48
N GLU A 92 18.34 13.20 1.35
CA GLU A 92 19.41 12.20 1.47
C GLU A 92 19.51 11.24 0.27
N ASP A 93 18.42 11.03 -0.48
CA ASP A 93 18.42 10.18 -1.68
C ASP A 93 19.12 10.86 -2.86
N GLY A 94 19.20 12.20 -2.86
CA GLY A 94 19.93 13.01 -3.83
C GLY A 94 19.12 14.17 -4.41
N ASP A 95 19.78 14.94 -5.25
CA ASP A 95 19.20 16.10 -5.93
C ASP A 95 18.43 15.71 -7.21
N ALA A 96 18.01 16.72 -7.97
CA ALA A 96 17.30 16.54 -9.23
C ALA A 96 18.07 15.68 -10.24
N ALA A 97 19.40 15.83 -10.32
CA ALA A 97 20.21 15.06 -11.26
C ALA A 97 20.23 13.58 -10.86
N ALA A 98 20.41 13.29 -9.57
CA ALA A 98 20.37 11.93 -9.05
C ALA A 98 19.01 11.26 -9.24
N PHE A 99 17.91 11.98 -9.00
CA PHE A 99 16.55 11.49 -9.24
C PHE A 99 16.33 11.15 -10.71
N GLU A 100 16.67 12.07 -11.62
CA GLU A 100 16.46 11.84 -13.04
C GLU A 100 17.35 10.72 -13.61
N GLU A 101 18.60 10.62 -13.14
CA GLU A 101 19.49 9.51 -13.50
C GLU A 101 18.91 8.17 -13.03
N PHE A 102 18.43 8.11 -11.78
CA PHE A 102 17.82 6.92 -11.22
C PHE A 102 16.63 6.45 -12.05
N VAL A 103 15.69 7.34 -12.38
CA VAL A 103 14.50 6.98 -13.15
C VAL A 103 14.87 6.50 -14.56
N ARG A 104 15.79 7.18 -15.24
CA ARG A 104 16.25 6.76 -16.58
C ARG A 104 16.89 5.38 -16.56
N ALA A 105 17.67 5.08 -15.53
CA ALA A 105 18.39 3.82 -15.41
C ALA A 105 17.48 2.65 -15.07
N ASN A 106 16.44 2.88 -14.25
CA ASN A 106 15.65 1.80 -13.65
C ASN A 106 14.24 1.63 -14.24
N PHE A 107 13.73 2.59 -15.02
CA PHE A 107 12.41 2.42 -15.63
C PHE A 107 12.42 1.31 -16.70
N ALA A 108 11.76 0.19 -16.39
CA ALA A 108 11.51 -0.90 -17.32
C ALA A 108 10.45 -0.49 -18.37
N GLY A 109 10.92 0.13 -19.46
CA GLY A 109 10.05 0.73 -20.48
C GLY A 109 9.40 -0.25 -21.46
N ASP A 110 9.92 -1.47 -21.59
CA ASP A 110 9.37 -2.53 -22.43
C ASP A 110 9.00 -3.79 -21.62
N GLN A 111 8.15 -4.64 -22.21
CA GLN A 111 7.61 -5.81 -21.52
C GLN A 111 8.69 -6.86 -21.18
N ALA A 112 9.72 -7.03 -22.00
CA ALA A 112 10.76 -8.03 -21.76
C ALA A 112 11.64 -7.62 -20.57
N THR A 113 12.00 -6.34 -20.50
CA THR A 113 12.72 -5.77 -19.35
C THR A 113 11.87 -5.85 -18.09
N LEU A 114 10.58 -5.51 -18.17
CA LEU A 114 9.66 -5.59 -17.02
C LEU A 114 9.52 -7.03 -16.47
N ASN A 115 9.35 -8.02 -17.36
CA ASN A 115 9.29 -9.43 -16.95
C ASN A 115 10.61 -9.89 -16.32
N THR A 116 11.75 -9.45 -16.87
CA THR A 116 13.06 -9.78 -16.34
C THR A 116 13.25 -9.20 -14.94
N MET A 117 12.86 -7.94 -14.74
CA MET A 117 12.89 -7.28 -13.44
C MET A 117 11.99 -8.01 -12.45
N PHE A 118 10.73 -8.29 -12.82
CA PHE A 118 9.78 -9.01 -11.98
C PHE A 118 10.33 -10.35 -11.50
N ASN A 119 10.74 -11.23 -12.41
CA ASN A 119 11.25 -12.56 -12.07
C ASN A 119 12.47 -12.53 -11.14
N ARG A 120 13.37 -11.55 -11.34
CA ARG A 120 14.56 -11.40 -10.49
C ARG A 120 14.22 -10.85 -9.12
N PHE A 121 13.34 -9.86 -9.04
CA PHE A 121 12.87 -9.32 -7.76
C PHE A 121 12.10 -10.37 -6.97
N GLU A 122 11.19 -11.10 -7.62
CA GLU A 122 10.43 -12.21 -7.00
C GLU A 122 11.39 -13.24 -6.38
N LEU A 123 12.34 -13.75 -7.17
CA LEU A 123 13.33 -14.71 -6.68
C LEU A 123 14.14 -14.16 -5.50
N LEU A 124 14.66 -12.94 -5.61
CA LEU A 124 15.53 -12.36 -4.57
C LEU A 124 14.77 -12.07 -3.28
N LEU A 125 13.54 -11.57 -3.36
CA LEU A 125 12.71 -11.28 -2.21
C LEU A 125 12.21 -12.57 -1.53
N GLU A 126 11.90 -13.62 -2.30
CA GLU A 126 11.59 -14.95 -1.77
C GLU A 126 12.79 -15.52 -0.99
N GLN A 127 14.00 -15.48 -1.58
CA GLN A 127 15.21 -15.96 -0.90
C GLN A 127 15.50 -15.15 0.37
N LEU A 128 15.40 -13.81 0.29
CA LEU A 128 15.61 -12.96 1.46
C LEU A 128 14.64 -13.31 2.58
N GLY A 129 13.34 -13.40 2.29
CA GLY A 129 12.32 -13.77 3.28
C GLY A 129 12.56 -15.15 3.88
N GLY A 130 12.89 -16.14 3.04
CA GLY A 130 13.23 -17.49 3.48
C GLY A 130 14.43 -17.52 4.41
N HIS A 131 15.51 -16.82 4.08
CA HIS A 131 16.72 -16.78 4.91
C HIS A 131 16.51 -15.99 6.20
N MET A 132 15.72 -14.91 6.20
CA MET A 132 15.38 -14.22 7.45
C MET A 132 14.59 -15.12 8.40
N HIS A 133 13.67 -15.91 7.85
CA HIS A 133 12.92 -16.89 8.63
C HIS A 133 13.81 -18.02 9.17
N GLU A 134 14.73 -18.52 8.34
CA GLU A 134 15.74 -19.50 8.75
C GLU A 134 16.60 -18.97 9.90
N ILE A 135 17.17 -17.77 9.77
CA ILE A 135 17.98 -17.13 10.82
C ILE A 135 17.17 -16.99 12.11
N ASN A 136 15.92 -16.50 12.02
CA ASN A 136 15.06 -16.35 13.19
C ASN A 136 14.78 -17.70 13.89
N ARG A 137 14.52 -18.76 13.11
CA ARG A 137 14.36 -20.12 13.64
C ARG A 137 15.61 -20.59 14.38
N GLU A 138 16.80 -20.40 13.78
CA GLU A 138 18.05 -20.83 14.41
C GLU A 138 18.35 -20.02 15.68
N PHE A 139 18.10 -18.72 15.69
CA PHE A 139 18.31 -17.85 16.86
C PHE A 139 17.44 -18.25 18.05
N ARG A 140 16.28 -18.85 17.80
CA ARG A 140 15.36 -19.30 18.83
C ARG A 140 15.51 -20.75 19.23
N GLN A 141 16.38 -21.51 18.57
CA GLN A 141 16.42 -22.96 18.69
C GLN A 141 16.62 -23.44 20.15
N GLN A 142 17.50 -22.79 20.92
CA GLN A 142 17.75 -23.13 22.33
C GLN A 142 16.52 -22.88 23.23
N MET A 143 15.68 -21.90 22.89
CA MET A 143 14.47 -21.56 23.65
C MET A 143 13.27 -22.42 23.25
N ASP A 144 13.17 -22.76 21.97
CA ASP A 144 12.00 -23.44 21.41
C ASP A 144 12.12 -24.98 21.47
N LEU A 145 13.34 -25.51 21.64
CA LEU A 145 13.62 -26.95 21.72
C LEU A 145 14.23 -27.34 23.07
N ASP A 146 14.08 -28.62 23.45
CA ASP A 146 14.68 -29.18 24.67
C ASP A 146 16.17 -29.51 24.46
N LEU A 147 17.00 -28.47 24.40
CA LEU A 147 18.45 -28.56 24.16
C LEU A 147 19.29 -28.27 25.42
N GLY A 148 18.67 -28.36 26.60
CA GLY A 148 19.29 -28.05 27.89
C GLY A 148 18.88 -26.67 28.43
N PRO A 149 19.62 -26.14 29.42
CA PRO A 149 19.26 -24.88 30.05
C PRO A 149 19.27 -23.70 29.06
N VAL A 150 18.27 -22.84 29.15
CA VAL A 150 18.27 -21.52 28.48
C VAL A 150 19.09 -20.56 29.32
N LEU A 151 20.07 -19.90 28.71
CA LEU A 151 20.92 -18.89 29.33
C LEU A 151 20.51 -17.48 28.88
N PRO A 152 20.91 -16.42 29.60
CA PRO A 152 20.48 -15.06 29.27
C PRO A 152 20.82 -14.59 27.86
N PHE A 153 21.91 -15.10 27.25
CA PHE A 153 22.26 -14.73 25.86
C PHE A 153 21.36 -15.43 24.84
N ASP A 154 20.79 -16.59 25.15
CA ASP A 154 19.83 -17.27 24.28
C ASP A 154 18.55 -16.44 24.16
N GLU A 155 18.10 -15.85 25.27
CA GLU A 155 16.97 -14.91 25.27
C GLU A 155 17.28 -13.65 24.45
N MET A 156 18.52 -13.15 24.49
CA MET A 156 18.95 -12.03 23.65
C MET A 156 18.90 -12.37 22.17
N PHE A 157 19.37 -13.57 21.77
CA PHE A 157 19.27 -14.04 20.39
C PHE A 157 17.82 -14.27 19.97
N GLY A 158 17.02 -14.94 20.80
CA GLY A 158 15.62 -15.23 20.49
C GLY A 158 14.71 -14.00 20.42
N GLY A 159 15.10 -12.90 21.06
CA GLY A 159 14.43 -11.60 20.98
C GLY A 159 14.87 -10.72 19.79
N TYR A 160 15.91 -11.08 19.06
CA TYR A 160 16.40 -10.31 17.92
C TYR A 160 15.59 -10.62 16.66
N ASP A 161 15.14 -9.58 15.96
CA ASP A 161 14.49 -9.70 14.64
C ASP A 161 15.46 -9.28 13.53
N PRO A 162 16.00 -10.23 12.75
CA PRO A 162 16.90 -9.94 11.62
C PRO A 162 16.25 -9.12 10.50
N SER A 163 14.91 -9.09 10.43
CA SER A 163 14.16 -8.44 9.36
C SER A 163 13.72 -7.00 9.67
N ALA A 164 13.96 -6.52 10.91
CA ALA A 164 13.38 -5.29 11.45
C ALA A 164 13.61 -4.03 10.60
N HIS A 165 14.72 -3.94 9.86
CA HIS A 165 15.12 -2.74 9.11
C HIS A 165 15.21 -2.94 7.59
N ILE A 166 14.81 -4.10 7.06
CA ILE A 166 15.00 -4.41 5.62
C ILE A 166 14.38 -3.35 4.70
N ILE A 167 13.19 -2.86 5.04
CA ILE A 167 12.50 -1.86 4.21
C ILE A 167 13.23 -0.50 4.26
N ASP A 168 13.69 -0.09 5.44
CA ASP A 168 14.46 1.15 5.58
C ASP A 168 15.75 1.08 4.76
N ASP A 169 16.46 -0.06 4.85
CA ASP A 169 17.69 -0.31 4.09
C ASP A 169 17.44 -0.31 2.57
N PHE A 170 16.29 -0.84 2.13
CA PHE A 170 15.90 -0.84 0.71
C PHE A 170 15.59 0.56 0.17
N PHE A 171 15.08 1.48 0.99
CA PHE A 171 14.95 2.87 0.59
C PHE A 171 16.32 3.55 0.55
N GLN A 172 17.14 3.38 1.60
CA GLN A 172 18.48 3.98 1.67
C GLN A 172 19.39 3.57 0.50
N ASN A 173 19.30 2.33 0.04
CA ASN A 173 20.06 1.85 -1.12
C ASN A 173 19.32 1.96 -2.46
N LYS A 174 18.11 2.54 -2.45
CA LYS A 174 17.22 2.78 -3.60
C LYS A 174 16.62 1.55 -4.28
N LEU A 175 16.75 0.35 -3.70
CA LEU A 175 16.13 -0.86 -4.23
C LEU A 175 14.60 -0.78 -4.19
N ALA A 176 14.03 -0.19 -3.13
CA ALA A 176 12.58 -0.01 -3.01
C ALA A 176 12.03 0.88 -4.14
N PHE A 177 12.73 1.97 -4.49
CA PHE A 177 12.30 2.86 -5.56
C PHE A 177 12.24 2.19 -6.94
N ALA A 178 13.10 1.19 -7.20
CA ALA A 178 13.10 0.48 -8.48
C ALA A 178 11.87 -0.43 -8.66
N ALA A 179 11.19 -0.78 -7.56
CA ALA A 179 9.97 -1.57 -7.57
C ALA A 179 8.67 -0.73 -7.64
N LEU A 180 8.76 0.60 -7.57
CA LEU A 180 7.63 1.53 -7.61
C LEU A 180 7.23 1.91 -9.06
#